data_AF-A0A162G1H4-F1
#
_entry.id   AF-A0A162G1H4-F1
#
_cell.length_a   1.000
_cell.length_b   1.000
_cell.length_c   1.000
_cell.angle_alpha   90.00
_cell.angle_beta   90.00
_cell.angle_gamma   90.00
#
_symmetry.space_group_name_H-M   'P 1'
#
loop_
_entity.id
_entity.type
_entity.pdbx_description
1 polymer ?
#
loop_
_entity_poly.entity_id
_entity_poly.type
_entity_poly.pdbx_seq_one_letter_code
_entity_poly.pdbx_strand_id
1 'polypeptide(L)'
;MADLFWIRAVQDFDYCDQQIAQNVCRNNSWLYSMLDTITNLAPKFRIPYAAGALALTVIITDVDGATKIFEKGVKEFPNDWRISYRAAYHYLYEVKDNKRAAELLIQAGKNGAPPWVFTLAGRLYSDSGNMELAEALLQEMKDTQQDPTLIKRLQDKIDSMKASSK
;
A
#
# COMPACT_ATOMS: atom_id res chain seq x y z
N MET A 1 6.46 -19.79 -18.64
CA MET A 1 7.14 -20.39 -17.45
C MET A 1 6.67 -19.73 -16.16
N ALA A 2 6.63 -18.40 -16.08
CA ALA A 2 6.05 -17.67 -14.95
C ALA A 2 4.59 -18.09 -14.63
N ASP A 3 3.80 -18.46 -15.63
CA ASP A 3 2.42 -18.94 -15.48
C ASP A 3 2.34 -20.23 -14.68
N LEU A 4 3.23 -21.20 -14.93
CA LEU A 4 3.29 -22.47 -14.19
C LEU A 4 3.67 -22.22 -12.72
N PHE A 5 4.64 -21.34 -12.50
CA PHE A 5 5.02 -20.92 -11.15
C PHE A 5 3.87 -20.22 -10.43
N TRP A 6 3.08 -19.40 -11.13
CA TRP A 6 1.90 -18.75 -10.55
C TRP A 6 0.80 -19.75 -10.17
N ILE A 7 0.50 -20.73 -11.04
CA ILE A 7 -0.47 -21.79 -10.70
C ILE A 7 -0.02 -22.54 -9.44
N ARG A 8 1.27 -22.90 -9.37
CA ARG A 8 1.82 -23.55 -8.18
C ARG A 8 1.76 -22.65 -6.95
N ALA A 9 2.08 -21.36 -7.10
CA ALA A 9 1.98 -20.39 -6.02
C ALA A 9 0.57 -20.39 -5.43
N VAL A 10 -0.47 -20.33 -6.26
CA VAL A 10 -1.87 -20.33 -5.80
C VAL A 10 -2.28 -21.66 -5.16
N GLN A 11 -1.75 -22.79 -5.62
CA GLN A 11 -2.06 -24.11 -5.06
C GLN A 11 -1.42 -24.33 -3.68
N ASP A 12 -0.20 -23.84 -3.49
CA ASP A 12 0.64 -24.16 -2.33
C ASP A 12 0.86 -22.93 -1.40
N PHE A 13 0.12 -21.82 -1.60
CA PHE A 13 0.35 -20.60 -0.82
C PHE A 13 0.05 -20.75 0.67
N ASP A 14 -0.82 -21.70 1.07
CA ASP A 14 -1.23 -21.95 2.45
C ASP A 14 -0.22 -22.77 3.26
N TYR A 15 0.96 -23.07 2.71
CA TYR A 15 1.97 -23.94 3.30
C TYR A 15 2.35 -23.58 4.76
N CYS A 16 2.10 -22.33 5.17
CA CYS A 16 2.36 -21.83 6.51
C CYS A 16 1.25 -22.08 7.56
N ASP A 17 0.09 -22.62 7.17
CA ASP A 17 -1.02 -22.94 8.09
C ASP A 17 -0.81 -24.27 8.85
N GLN A 18 0.19 -25.07 8.45
CA GLN A 18 0.57 -26.27 9.21
C GLN A 18 1.38 -25.90 10.46
N GLN A 19 0.92 -26.41 11.61
CA GLN A 19 1.31 -26.09 12.99
C GLN A 19 2.83 -26.10 13.32
N ILE A 20 3.68 -26.57 12.40
CA ILE A 20 5.14 -26.73 12.56
C ILE A 20 5.92 -25.49 12.08
N ALA A 21 5.31 -24.56 11.33
CA ALA A 21 6.04 -23.51 10.60
C ALA A 21 5.99 -22.08 11.17
N GLN A 22 5.44 -21.86 12.38
CA GLN A 22 5.19 -20.50 12.91
C GLN A 22 6.45 -19.62 13.01
N ASN A 23 7.63 -20.21 13.19
CA ASN A 23 8.91 -19.48 13.25
C ASN A 23 9.67 -19.47 11.90
N VAL A 24 9.23 -20.24 10.89
CA VAL A 24 9.90 -20.36 9.58
C VAL A 24 9.27 -19.40 8.56
N CYS A 25 7.99 -19.10 8.69
CA CYS A 25 7.24 -18.27 7.74
C CYS A 25 7.29 -16.77 8.03
N ARG A 26 7.86 -16.34 9.15
CA ARG A 26 8.09 -14.91 9.41
C ARG A 26 9.32 -14.45 8.61
N ASN A 27 9.09 -13.57 7.64
CA ASN A 27 10.12 -12.81 6.93
C ASN A 27 10.99 -13.56 5.91
N ASN A 28 10.50 -14.66 5.33
CA ASN A 28 11.03 -15.29 4.10
C ASN A 28 10.15 -16.48 3.67
N SER A 29 8.84 -16.27 3.54
CA SER A 29 7.91 -17.36 3.25
C SER A 29 8.19 -18.02 1.89
N TRP A 30 7.72 -19.26 1.74
CA TRP A 30 7.75 -19.96 0.46
C TRP A 30 7.02 -19.17 -0.63
N LEU A 31 5.85 -18.59 -0.29
CA LEU A 31 5.09 -17.75 -1.21
C LEU A 31 5.92 -16.54 -1.66
N TYR A 32 6.65 -15.89 -0.76
CA TYR A 32 7.52 -14.77 -1.13
C TYR A 32 8.59 -15.21 -2.13
N SER A 33 9.27 -16.32 -1.86
CA SER A 33 10.31 -16.86 -2.76
C SER A 33 9.75 -17.15 -4.16
N MET A 34 8.53 -17.68 -4.22
CA MET A 34 7.83 -17.96 -5.47
C MET A 34 7.46 -16.67 -6.21
N LEU A 35 6.87 -15.70 -5.51
CA LEU A 35 6.50 -14.42 -6.10
C LEU A 35 7.71 -13.63 -6.57
N ASP A 36 8.81 -13.62 -5.81
CA ASP A 36 10.04 -12.96 -6.23
C ASP A 36 10.58 -13.58 -7.52
N THR A 37 10.59 -14.92 -7.60
CA THR A 37 10.99 -15.64 -8.82
C THR A 37 10.08 -15.29 -10.01
N ILE A 38 8.76 -15.34 -9.83
CA ILE A 38 7.79 -15.03 -10.89
C ILE A 38 7.99 -13.59 -11.39
N THR A 39 8.11 -12.64 -10.47
CA THR A 39 8.24 -11.21 -10.78
C THR A 39 9.59 -10.87 -11.42
N ASN A 40 10.66 -11.62 -11.12
CA ASN A 40 11.94 -11.50 -11.82
C ASN A 40 11.88 -12.07 -13.24
N LEU A 41 11.19 -13.20 -13.42
CA LEU A 41 11.06 -13.86 -14.74
C LEU A 41 10.11 -13.11 -15.68
N ALA A 42 9.03 -12.54 -15.15
CA ALA A 42 8.01 -11.84 -15.92
C ALA A 42 7.58 -10.54 -15.22
N PRO A 43 8.38 -9.46 -15.29
CA PRO A 43 8.09 -8.20 -14.59
C PRO A 43 6.74 -7.58 -14.98
N LYS A 44 6.30 -7.76 -16.23
CA LYS A 44 5.00 -7.26 -16.70
C LYS A 44 3.81 -8.13 -16.26
N PHE A 45 4.05 -9.25 -15.56
CA PHE A 45 2.98 -10.06 -15.01
C PHE A 45 2.43 -9.44 -13.72
N ARG A 46 1.39 -8.61 -13.90
CA ARG A 46 0.80 -7.77 -12.85
C ARG A 46 0.23 -8.52 -11.64
N ILE A 47 -0.42 -9.66 -11.87
CA ILE A 47 -1.19 -10.38 -10.84
C ILE A 47 -0.35 -10.75 -9.60
N PRO A 48 0.86 -11.31 -9.73
CA PRO A 48 1.79 -11.54 -8.62
C PRO A 48 1.99 -10.34 -7.68
N TYR A 49 2.13 -9.14 -8.24
CA TYR A 49 2.27 -7.90 -7.45
C TYR A 49 0.95 -7.48 -6.82
N ALA A 50 -0.15 -7.54 -7.58
CA ALA A 50 -1.42 -6.99 -7.14
C ALA A 50 -2.16 -7.88 -6.14
N ALA A 51 -2.10 -9.20 -6.31
CA ALA A 51 -2.80 -10.19 -5.50
C ALA A 51 -1.83 -11.02 -4.64
N GLY A 52 -0.68 -11.43 -5.18
CA GLY A 52 0.31 -12.20 -4.44
C GLY A 52 0.88 -11.43 -3.25
N ALA A 53 1.25 -10.16 -3.43
CA ALA A 53 1.70 -9.31 -2.33
C ALA A 53 0.60 -9.12 -1.25
N LEU A 54 -0.66 -9.05 -1.67
CA LEU A 54 -1.79 -8.96 -0.75
C LEU A 54 -2.00 -10.26 0.04
N ALA A 55 -1.76 -11.42 -0.58
CA ALA A 55 -1.78 -12.71 0.11
C ALA A 55 -0.63 -12.80 1.13
N LEU A 56 0.57 -12.32 0.79
CA LEU A 56 1.69 -12.26 1.74
C LEU A 56 1.34 -11.44 2.98
N THR A 57 0.71 -10.27 2.81
CA THR A 57 0.38 -9.38 3.94
C THR A 57 -0.82 -9.86 4.75
N VAL A 58 -1.90 -10.35 4.15
CA VAL A 58 -3.15 -10.66 4.88
C VAL A 58 -3.23 -12.12 5.34
N ILE A 59 -2.70 -13.05 4.55
CA ILE A 59 -2.92 -14.49 4.75
C ILE A 59 -1.67 -15.11 5.38
N ILE A 60 -0.50 -14.85 4.80
CA ILE A 60 0.75 -15.47 5.25
C ILE A 60 1.37 -14.71 6.41
N THR A 61 1.07 -13.41 6.54
CA THR A 61 1.68 -12.51 7.53
C THR A 61 3.20 -12.45 7.38
N ASP A 62 3.70 -12.57 6.14
CA ASP A 62 5.11 -12.34 5.81
C ASP A 62 5.29 -10.86 5.47
N VAL A 63 5.51 -10.05 6.52
CA VAL A 63 5.53 -8.59 6.41
C VAL A 63 6.70 -8.12 5.53
N ASP A 64 7.90 -8.65 5.76
CA ASP A 64 9.08 -8.28 4.99
C ASP A 64 8.98 -8.75 3.52
N GLY A 65 8.46 -9.95 3.30
CA GLY A 65 8.22 -10.46 1.95
C GLY A 65 7.20 -9.62 1.19
N ALA A 66 6.08 -9.28 1.85
CA ALA A 66 5.06 -8.41 1.29
C ALA A 66 5.63 -7.03 0.95
N THR A 67 6.41 -6.42 1.85
CA THR A 67 7.09 -5.13 1.63
C THR A 67 7.90 -5.17 0.34
N LYS A 68 8.75 -6.19 0.16
CA LYS A 68 9.61 -6.33 -1.02
C LYS A 68 8.80 -6.46 -2.31
N ILE A 69 7.75 -7.28 -2.32
CA ILE A 69 6.92 -7.46 -3.53
C ILE A 69 6.10 -6.19 -3.82
N PHE A 70 5.55 -5.51 -2.81
CA PHE A 70 4.84 -4.25 -3.00
C PHE A 70 5.76 -3.16 -3.57
N GLU A 71 6.99 -3.01 -3.05
CA GLU A 71 7.95 -2.04 -3.58
C GLU A 71 8.33 -2.34 -5.03
N LYS A 72 8.56 -3.61 -5.40
CA LYS A 72 8.75 -4.00 -6.80
C LYS A 72 7.50 -3.66 -7.65
N GLY A 73 6.31 -3.89 -7.12
CA GLY A 73 5.04 -3.63 -7.80
C GLY A 73 4.79 -2.14 -8.06
N VAL A 74 5.03 -1.29 -7.06
CA VAL A 74 4.91 0.18 -7.18
C VAL A 74 5.91 0.73 -8.19
N LYS A 75 7.13 0.19 -8.24
CA LYS A 75 8.14 0.56 -9.24
C LYS A 75 7.73 0.14 -10.66
N GLU A 76 7.22 -1.07 -10.82
CA GLU A 76 6.91 -1.66 -12.13
C GLU A 76 5.59 -1.14 -12.71
N PHE A 77 4.61 -0.84 -11.85
CA PHE A 77 3.29 -0.34 -12.20
C PHE A 77 2.96 0.97 -11.47
N PRO A 78 3.72 2.06 -11.72
CA PRO A 78 3.60 3.30 -10.94
C PRO A 78 2.23 3.99 -11.06
N ASN A 79 1.51 3.72 -12.15
CA ASN A 79 0.19 4.30 -12.43
C ASN A 79 -0.97 3.39 -12.00
N ASP A 80 -0.67 2.21 -11.46
CA ASP A 80 -1.70 1.30 -10.98
C ASP A 80 -2.07 1.63 -9.53
N TRP A 81 -3.06 2.51 -9.39
CA TRP A 81 -3.50 2.99 -8.08
C TRP A 81 -3.89 1.85 -7.13
N ARG A 82 -4.33 0.69 -7.63
CA ARG A 82 -4.72 -0.44 -6.77
C ARG A 82 -3.51 -1.09 -6.11
N ILE A 83 -2.38 -1.15 -6.81
CA ILE A 83 -1.13 -1.65 -6.23
C ILE A 83 -0.64 -0.65 -5.17
N SER A 84 -0.57 0.64 -5.50
CA SER A 84 -0.18 1.68 -4.53
C SER A 84 -1.09 1.71 -3.30
N TYR A 85 -2.40 1.59 -3.49
CA TYR A 85 -3.37 1.55 -2.38
C TYR A 85 -3.17 0.33 -1.46
N ARG A 86 -2.94 -0.85 -2.04
CA ARG A 86 -2.68 -2.07 -1.24
C ARG A 86 -1.32 -2.02 -0.55
N ALA A 87 -0.31 -1.45 -1.20
CA ALA A 87 0.97 -1.18 -0.57
C ALA A 87 0.80 -0.18 0.61
N ALA A 88 -0.02 0.86 0.45
CA ALA A 88 -0.32 1.80 1.53
C ALA A 88 -1.01 1.11 2.72
N TYR A 89 -1.97 0.22 2.45
CA TYR A 89 -2.58 -0.62 3.49
C TYR A 89 -1.51 -1.42 4.24
N HIS A 90 -0.61 -2.10 3.52
CA HIS A 90 0.45 -2.89 4.11
C HIS A 90 1.38 -2.05 5.00
N TYR A 91 1.81 -0.88 4.52
CA TYR A 91 2.65 0.02 5.30
C TYR A 91 1.95 0.58 6.53
N LEU A 92 0.66 0.93 6.41
CA LEU A 92 -0.14 1.47 7.50
C LEU A 92 -0.37 0.43 8.60
N TYR A 93 -0.81 -0.78 8.22
CA TYR A 93 -1.30 -1.77 9.17
C TYR A 93 -0.24 -2.77 9.61
N GLU A 94 0.67 -3.19 8.73
CA GLU A 94 1.66 -4.20 9.08
C GLU A 94 3.00 -3.58 9.47
N VAL A 95 3.54 -2.70 8.63
CA VAL A 95 4.87 -2.06 8.86
C VAL A 95 4.79 -0.95 9.91
N LYS A 96 3.61 -0.35 10.10
CA LYS A 96 3.37 0.83 10.97
C LYS A 96 4.13 2.09 10.52
N ASP A 97 4.38 2.22 9.22
CA ASP A 97 4.97 3.42 8.63
C ASP A 97 3.87 4.31 8.03
N ASN A 98 3.37 5.23 8.85
CA ASN A 98 2.33 6.19 8.45
C ASN A 98 2.80 7.12 7.33
N LYS A 99 4.10 7.48 7.31
CA LYS A 99 4.64 8.40 6.30
C LYS A 99 4.64 7.71 4.94
N ARG A 100 5.20 6.51 4.85
CA ARG A 100 5.22 5.74 3.60
C ARG A 100 3.82 5.38 3.12
N ALA A 101 2.92 5.03 4.04
CA ALA A 101 1.51 4.81 3.71
C ALA A 101 0.85 6.07 3.11
N ALA A 102 1.10 7.25 3.67
CA ALA A 102 0.60 8.52 3.14
C ALA A 102 1.11 8.79 1.71
N GLU A 103 2.41 8.62 1.46
CA GLU A 103 3.02 8.79 0.13
C GLU A 103 2.34 7.89 -0.92
N LEU A 104 2.11 6.62 -0.58
CA LEU A 104 1.48 5.65 -1.47
C LEU A 104 -0.01 5.93 -1.70
N LEU A 105 -0.74 6.45 -0.70
CA LEU A 105 -2.12 6.91 -0.87
C LEU A 105 -2.21 8.12 -1.79
N ILE A 106 -1.27 9.07 -1.68
CA ILE A 106 -1.18 10.23 -2.58
C ILE A 106 -0.92 9.76 -4.00
N GLN A 107 0.03 8.84 -4.20
CA GLN A 107 0.29 8.24 -5.50
C GLN A 107 -0.94 7.52 -6.06
N ALA A 108 -1.67 6.77 -5.23
CA ALA A 108 -2.91 6.13 -5.64
C ALA A 108 -3.97 7.16 -6.09
N GLY A 109 -4.17 8.23 -5.31
CA GLY A 109 -5.10 9.32 -5.63
C GLY A 109 -4.76 10.01 -6.94
N LYS A 110 -3.48 10.34 -7.17
CA LYS A 110 -2.99 10.95 -8.42
C LYS A 110 -3.22 10.06 -9.65
N ASN A 111 -3.39 8.75 -9.44
CA ASN A 111 -3.63 7.75 -10.49
C ASN A 111 -5.08 7.23 -10.52
N GLY A 112 -6.03 7.97 -9.95
CA GLY A 112 -7.46 7.70 -10.10
C GLY A 112 -8.09 6.88 -8.98
N ALA A 113 -7.42 6.71 -7.83
CA ALA A 113 -8.11 6.24 -6.63
C ALA A 113 -9.14 7.28 -6.15
N PRO A 114 -10.19 6.88 -5.42
CA PRO A 114 -11.21 7.81 -4.96
C PRO A 114 -10.64 8.94 -4.07
N PRO A 115 -11.17 10.18 -4.13
CA PRO A 115 -10.56 11.36 -3.49
C PRO A 115 -10.31 11.26 -1.97
N TRP A 116 -11.03 10.39 -1.26
CA TRP A 116 -10.88 10.23 0.19
C TRP A 116 -9.46 9.79 0.60
N VAL A 117 -8.70 9.16 -0.30
CA VAL A 117 -7.32 8.71 -0.01
C VAL A 117 -6.40 9.88 0.36
N PHE A 118 -6.63 11.08 -0.19
CA PHE A 118 -5.85 12.27 0.16
C PHE A 118 -6.16 12.78 1.56
N THR A 119 -7.42 12.71 1.98
CA THR A 119 -7.82 13.05 3.35
C THR A 119 -7.21 12.09 4.36
N LEU A 120 -7.15 10.80 4.02
CA LEU A 120 -6.45 9.81 4.84
C LEU A 120 -4.94 10.10 4.88
N ALA A 121 -4.30 10.35 3.74
CA ALA A 121 -2.88 10.69 3.68
C ALA A 121 -2.53 11.94 4.52
N GLY A 122 -3.35 13.00 4.44
CA GLY A 122 -3.17 14.20 5.26
C GLY A 122 -3.27 13.89 6.75
N ARG A 123 -4.21 13.03 7.16
CA ARG A 123 -4.27 12.55 8.55
C ARG A 123 -3.00 11.79 8.94
N LEU A 124 -2.51 10.87 8.11
CA LEU A 124 -1.31 10.08 8.42
C LEU A 124 -0.05 10.95 8.53
N TYR A 125 0.06 12.01 7.72
CA TYR A 125 1.13 13.01 7.90
C TYR A 125 0.99 13.77 9.22
N SER A 126 -0.21 14.23 9.57
CA SER A 126 -0.45 14.88 10.87
C SER A 126 -0.10 13.95 12.04
N ASP A 127 -0.58 12.71 12.00
CA ASP A 127 -0.37 11.69 13.05
C ASP A 127 1.12 11.28 13.17
N SER A 128 1.94 11.53 12.14
CA SER A 128 3.40 11.31 12.15
C SER A 128 4.23 12.59 12.41
N GLY A 129 3.59 13.68 12.83
CA GLY A 129 4.26 14.95 13.15
C GLY A 129 4.63 15.80 11.92
N ASN A 130 4.23 15.40 10.72
CA ASN A 130 4.49 16.11 9.46
C ASN A 130 3.34 17.06 9.12
N MET A 131 3.02 17.97 10.03
CA MET A 131 1.88 18.88 9.91
C MET A 131 1.94 19.76 8.65
N GLU A 132 3.13 20.26 8.30
CA GLU A 132 3.34 21.05 7.08
C GLU A 132 3.01 20.25 5.81
N LEU A 133 3.41 18.98 5.74
CA LEU A 133 3.08 18.10 4.61
C LEU A 133 1.59 17.80 4.55
N ALA A 134 0.94 17.64 5.70
CA ALA A 134 -0.51 17.43 5.77
C ALA A 134 -1.28 18.65 5.24
N GLU A 135 -0.90 19.86 5.67
CA GLU A 135 -1.53 21.10 5.22
C GLU A 135 -1.28 21.35 3.73
N ALA A 136 -0.03 21.24 3.27
CA ALA A 136 0.34 21.43 1.87
C ALA A 136 -0.44 20.49 0.94
N LEU A 137 -0.55 19.20 1.30
CA LEU A 137 -1.31 18.22 0.54
C LEU A 137 -2.79 18.60 0.44
N LEU A 138 -3.44 18.90 1.56
CA LEU A 138 -4.88 19.17 1.56
C LEU A 138 -5.20 20.50 0.88
N GLN A 139 -4.29 21.47 0.95
CA GLN A 139 -4.40 22.72 0.22
C GLN A 139 -4.26 22.51 -1.29
N GLU A 140 -3.27 21.74 -1.76
CA GLU A 140 -3.13 21.35 -3.17
C GLU A 140 -4.40 20.66 -3.69
N MET A 141 -4.96 19.74 -2.90
CA MET A 141 -6.19 19.03 -3.27
C MET A 141 -7.42 19.94 -3.32
N LYS A 142 -7.47 20.94 -2.45
CA LYS A 142 -8.55 21.92 -2.44
C LYS A 142 -8.47 22.82 -3.67
N ASP A 143 -7.27 23.25 -4.05
CA ASP A 143 -7.05 24.17 -5.17
C ASP A 143 -7.29 23.51 -6.54
N THR A 144 -7.13 22.19 -6.62
CA THR A 144 -7.35 21.41 -7.85
C THR A 144 -8.76 20.82 -7.98
N GLN A 145 -9.57 20.86 -6.91
CA GLN A 145 -10.91 20.27 -6.88
C GLN A 145 -11.98 21.28 -7.32
N GLN A 146 -13.03 20.78 -7.98
CA GLN A 146 -14.18 21.60 -8.41
C GLN A 146 -15.45 21.33 -7.60
N ASP A 147 -15.59 20.14 -6.99
CA ASP A 147 -16.76 19.81 -6.16
C ASP A 147 -16.76 20.63 -4.85
N PRO A 148 -17.74 21.54 -4.65
CA PRO A 148 -17.83 22.37 -3.46
C PRO A 148 -17.93 21.56 -2.15
N THR A 149 -18.54 20.38 -2.20
CA THR A 149 -18.69 19.49 -1.05
C THR A 149 -17.34 18.96 -0.58
N LEU A 150 -16.49 18.58 -1.54
CA LEU A 150 -15.15 18.08 -1.26
C LEU A 150 -14.21 19.19 -0.82
N ILE A 151 -14.29 20.37 -1.44
CA ILE A 151 -13.57 21.57 -1.02
C ILE A 151 -13.87 21.90 0.45
N LYS A 152 -15.14 21.90 0.84
CA LYS A 152 -15.55 22.14 2.23
C LYS A 152 -14.97 21.10 3.19
N ARG A 153 -15.06 19.81 2.85
CA ARG A 153 -14.48 18.73 3.68
C ARG A 153 -12.97 18.85 3.86
N LEU A 154 -12.25 19.25 2.81
CA LEU A 154 -10.80 19.47 2.88
C LEU A 154 -10.49 20.67 3.79
N GLN A 155 -11.25 21.76 3.69
CA GLN A 155 -11.11 22.92 4.57
C GLN A 155 -11.37 22.56 6.04
N ASP A 156 -12.50 21.89 6.34
CA ASP A 156 -12.83 21.44 7.69
C ASP A 156 -11.72 20.56 8.28
N LYS A 157 -11.09 19.73 7.44
CA LYS A 157 -9.95 18.90 7.84
C LYS A 157 -8.72 19.74 8.18
N ILE A 158 -8.34 20.71 7.34
CA ILE A 158 -7.22 21.64 7.59
C ILE A 158 -7.42 22.36 8.93
N ASP A 159 -8.61 22.90 9.17
CA ASP A 159 -8.91 23.65 10.39
C ASP A 159 -8.86 22.75 11.64
N SER A 160 -9.38 21.52 11.54
CA SER A 160 -9.31 20.54 12.64
C SER A 160 -7.88 20.20 13.04
N MET A 161 -6.97 20.03 12.07
CA MET A 161 -5.57 19.69 12.35
C MET A 161 -4.85 20.87 13.01
N LYS A 162 -5.12 22.12 12.58
CA LYS A 162 -4.55 23.32 13.20
C LYS A 162 -4.99 23.51 14.65
N ALA A 163 -6.25 23.17 14.95
CA ALA A 163 -6.77 23.21 16.31
C ALA A 163 -6.09 22.20 17.24
N SER A 164 -5.76 21.00 16.74
CA SER A 164 -5.07 19.95 17.51
C SER A 164 -3.57 20.20 17.73
N SER A 165 -2.97 21.16 17.02
CA SER A 165 -1.54 21.48 17.12
C SER A 165 -1.21 22.61 18.13
N LYS A 166 -2.23 23.18 18.81
CA LYS A 166 -2.09 24.17 19.89
C LYS A 166 -2.16 23.51 21.25
#